data_AF-A0A9D1RTM0-F1
#
_entry.id   AF-A0A9D1RTM0-F1
#
_cell.length_a   1.000
_cell.length_b   1.000
_cell.length_c   1.000
_cell.angle_alpha   90.00
_cell.angle_beta   90.00
_cell.angle_gamma   90.00
#
_symmetry.space_group_name_H-M   'P 1'
#
loop_
_entity.id
_entity.type
_entity.pdbx_description
1 polymer ?
#
loop_
_entity_poly.entity_id
_entity_poly.type
_entity_poly.pdbx_seq_one_letter_code
_entity_poly.pdbx_strand_id
1 'polypeptide(L)'
;MSSWDTAVFTDEANVEFLDECDDLEGALLVQALVDATTIALNAERPGDREDADSDFANGLCAATIAAIWAGAPFASATTADDHPYIREGIGQCPDSLQEVALQLLDRELEDGPEDAPDGLETFVEALS
;
A
#
# COMPACT_ATOMS: atom_id res chain seq x y z
N MET A 1 -3.79 14.77 -10.60
CA MET A 1 -4.52 13.51 -10.36
C MET A 1 -3.47 12.55 -9.89
N SER A 2 -3.66 11.95 -8.70
CA SER A 2 -2.67 11.07 -8.04
C SER A 2 -2.10 10.06 -9.04
N SER A 3 -0.77 10.06 -9.19
CA SER A 3 -0.05 9.03 -9.94
C SER A 3 0.49 7.94 -9.03
N TRP A 4 0.50 8.17 -7.71
CA TRP A 4 1.01 7.26 -6.71
C TRP A 4 0.32 5.90 -6.75
N ASP A 5 -1.00 5.85 -6.53
CA ASP A 5 -1.74 4.60 -6.45
C ASP A 5 -1.66 3.78 -7.75
N THR A 6 -1.67 4.45 -8.91
CA THR A 6 -1.52 3.76 -10.20
C THR A 6 -0.12 3.20 -10.37
N ALA A 7 0.93 3.96 -10.02
CA ALA A 7 2.30 3.46 -10.10
C ALA A 7 2.51 2.25 -9.18
N VAL A 8 2.01 2.32 -7.95
CA VAL A 8 2.08 1.22 -6.99
C VAL A 8 1.32 0.00 -7.51
N PHE A 9 0.03 0.12 -7.85
CA PHE A 9 -0.77 -1.05 -8.23
C PHE A 9 -0.41 -1.69 -9.58
N THR A 10 0.34 -1.00 -10.45
CA THR A 10 0.77 -1.56 -11.73
C THR A 10 2.17 -2.18 -11.70
N ASP A 11 2.85 -2.11 -10.56
CA ASP A 11 4.11 -2.83 -10.35
C ASP A 11 3.87 -4.34 -10.40
N GLU A 12 4.78 -5.08 -11.04
CA GLU A 12 4.65 -6.54 -11.25
C GLU A 12 4.57 -7.30 -9.92
N ALA A 13 5.32 -6.88 -8.89
CA ALA A 13 5.26 -7.48 -7.57
C ALA A 13 3.87 -7.30 -6.93
N ASN A 14 3.29 -6.12 -7.13
CA ASN A 14 2.02 -5.75 -6.53
C ASN A 14 0.84 -6.43 -7.21
N VAL A 15 0.89 -6.70 -8.52
CA VAL A 15 -0.18 -7.43 -9.22
C VAL A 15 -0.37 -8.83 -8.62
N GLU A 16 0.72 -9.58 -8.39
CA GLU A 16 0.64 -10.90 -7.76
C GLU A 16 0.11 -10.80 -6.31
N PHE A 17 0.57 -9.81 -5.54
CA PHE A 17 0.10 -9.59 -4.18
C PHE A 17 -1.39 -9.22 -4.09
N LEU A 18 -1.90 -8.43 -5.04
CA LEU A 18 -3.32 -8.07 -5.11
C LEU A 18 -4.18 -9.29 -5.44
N ASP A 19 -3.75 -10.13 -6.39
CA ASP A 19 -4.41 -11.39 -6.72
C ASP A 19 -4.47 -12.33 -5.49
N GLU A 20 -3.38 -12.42 -4.72
CA GLU A 20 -3.35 -13.20 -3.47
C GLU A 20 -4.32 -12.66 -2.41
N CYS A 21 -4.48 -11.34 -2.34
CA CYS A 21 -5.39 -10.69 -1.40
C CYS A 21 -6.86 -10.94 -1.73
N ASP A 22 -7.24 -11.13 -3.01
CA ASP A 22 -8.61 -11.46 -3.40
C ASP A 22 -9.10 -12.80 -2.83
N ASP A 23 -8.17 -13.74 -2.58
CA ASP A 23 -8.48 -15.03 -1.96
C ASP A 23 -8.65 -14.93 -0.43
N LEU A 24 -8.43 -13.75 0.16
CA LEU A 24 -8.51 -13.49 1.60
C LEU A 24 -9.71 -12.61 1.94
N GLU A 25 -10.31 -12.88 3.10
CA GLU A 25 -11.47 -12.11 3.57
C GLU A 25 -11.30 -11.63 5.02
N GLY A 26 -11.89 -10.46 5.30
CA GLY A 26 -12.02 -9.91 6.65
C GLY A 26 -10.68 -9.83 7.39
N ALA A 27 -10.59 -10.54 8.51
CA ALA A 27 -9.41 -10.49 9.38
C ALA A 27 -8.15 -11.07 8.72
N LEU A 28 -8.28 -12.03 7.80
CA LEU A 28 -7.12 -12.60 7.10
C LEU A 28 -6.53 -11.61 6.11
N LEU A 29 -7.38 -10.89 5.37
CA LEU A 29 -6.98 -9.83 4.47
C LEU A 29 -6.27 -8.70 5.25
N VAL A 30 -6.89 -8.23 6.34
CA VAL A 30 -6.26 -7.21 7.20
C VAL A 30 -4.90 -7.66 7.71
N GLN A 31 -4.78 -8.92 8.16
CA GLN A 31 -3.51 -9.44 8.66
C GLN A 31 -2.44 -9.47 7.55
N ALA A 32 -2.79 -9.90 6.33
CA ALA A 32 -1.87 -9.90 5.20
C ALA A 32 -1.37 -8.49 4.87
N LEU A 33 -2.26 -7.49 4.86
CA LEU A 33 -1.88 -6.08 4.65
C LEU A 33 -0.97 -5.55 5.76
N VAL A 34 -1.26 -5.88 7.03
CA VAL A 34 -0.40 -5.50 8.17
C VAL A 34 0.97 -6.16 8.06
N ASP A 35 1.01 -7.44 7.72
CA ASP A 35 2.25 -8.21 7.61
C ASP A 35 3.13 -7.66 6.49
N ALA A 36 2.58 -7.46 5.29
CA ALA A 36 3.31 -6.87 4.16
C ALA A 36 3.86 -5.47 4.51
N THR A 37 3.03 -4.61 5.11
CA THR A 37 3.46 -3.27 5.55
C THR A 37 4.57 -3.34 6.59
N THR A 38 4.46 -4.26 7.54
CA THR A 38 5.45 -4.46 8.62
C THR A 38 6.77 -5.02 8.07
N ILE A 39 6.71 -5.96 7.13
CA ILE A 39 7.90 -6.52 6.47
C ILE A 39 8.65 -5.39 5.75
N ALA A 40 7.97 -4.57 4.94
CA ALA A 40 8.58 -3.45 4.26
C ALA A 40 9.15 -2.39 5.21
N LEU A 41 8.44 -2.08 6.30
CA LEU A 41 8.92 -1.12 7.29
C LEU A 41 10.21 -1.58 7.99
N ASN A 42 10.36 -2.88 8.22
CA ASN A 42 11.54 -3.48 8.84
C ASN A 42 12.64 -3.87 7.85
N ALA A 43 12.36 -3.84 6.54
CA ALA A 43 13.35 -4.08 5.52
C ALA A 43 14.34 -2.89 5.43
N GLU A 44 15.63 -3.24 5.35
CA GLU A 44 16.63 -2.31 4.83
C GLU A 44 16.27 -1.98 3.37
N ARG A 45 16.49 -0.74 2.93
CA ARG A 45 16.07 -0.31 1.59
C ARG A 45 16.63 -1.22 0.49
N PRO A 46 15.92 -1.34 -0.65
CA PRO A 46 16.39 -1.98 -1.89
C PRO A 46 17.90 -1.82 -2.11
N GLY A 47 18.65 -2.92 -2.07
CA GLY A 47 20.11 -2.87 -2.26
C GLY A 47 20.87 -4.17 -1.99
N ASP A 48 20.41 -5.01 -1.06
CA ASP A 48 21.20 -6.16 -0.55
C ASP A 48 20.54 -7.55 -0.72
N ARG A 49 19.30 -7.68 -1.19
CA ARG A 49 18.64 -8.97 -1.52
C ARG A 49 17.77 -8.88 -2.77
N GLU A 50 17.70 -9.98 -3.52
CA GLU A 50 16.94 -10.10 -4.77
C GLU A 50 15.41 -9.90 -4.56
N ASP A 51 14.88 -10.31 -3.41
CA ASP A 51 13.45 -10.18 -3.07
C ASP A 51 13.13 -8.94 -2.20
N ALA A 52 14.13 -8.14 -1.80
CA ALA A 52 13.90 -6.97 -0.96
C ALA A 52 13.07 -5.90 -1.68
N ASP A 53 13.15 -5.85 -3.00
CA ASP A 53 12.44 -4.91 -3.84
C ASP A 53 10.94 -5.26 -3.90
N SER A 54 10.60 -6.55 -4.02
CA SER A 54 9.20 -7.02 -4.04
C SER A 54 8.53 -6.92 -2.67
N ASP A 55 9.23 -7.27 -1.59
CA ASP A 55 8.69 -7.14 -0.24
C ASP A 55 8.39 -5.67 0.11
N PHE A 56 9.28 -4.76 -0.28
CA PHE A 56 9.09 -3.33 -0.09
C PHE A 56 7.93 -2.78 -0.96
N ALA A 57 7.87 -3.18 -2.23
CA ALA A 57 6.77 -2.81 -3.13
C ALA A 57 5.41 -3.28 -2.60
N ASN A 58 5.30 -4.54 -2.16
CA ASN A 58 4.08 -5.12 -1.60
C ASN A 58 3.65 -4.39 -0.32
N GLY A 59 4.60 -3.98 0.53
CA GLY A 59 4.30 -3.16 1.69
C GLY A 59 3.78 -1.77 1.32
N LEU A 60 4.36 -1.10 0.31
CA LEU A 60 3.82 0.18 -0.19
C LEU A 60 2.41 0.02 -0.78
N CYS A 61 2.16 -1.10 -1.47
CA CYS A 61 0.82 -1.45 -1.96
C CYS A 61 -0.18 -1.62 -0.82
N ALA A 62 0.17 -2.41 0.19
CA ALA A 62 -0.66 -2.62 1.37
C ALA A 62 -0.95 -1.31 2.13
N ALA A 63 0.07 -0.47 2.32
CA ALA A 63 -0.08 0.82 2.98
C ALA A 63 -0.92 1.81 2.15
N THR A 64 -0.82 1.75 0.82
CA THR A 64 -1.67 2.55 -0.09
C THR A 64 -3.14 2.12 0.01
N ILE A 65 -3.41 0.81 0.08
CA ILE A 65 -4.77 0.29 0.33
C ILE A 65 -5.30 0.78 1.68
N ALA A 66 -4.47 0.74 2.73
CA ALA A 66 -4.84 1.25 4.05
C ALA A 66 -5.23 2.74 4.01
N ALA A 67 -4.46 3.56 3.29
CA ALA A 67 -4.78 4.98 3.11
C ALA A 67 -6.10 5.18 2.34
N ILE A 68 -6.38 4.37 1.31
CA ILE A 68 -7.69 4.38 0.62
C ILE A 68 -8.81 4.01 1.59
N TRP A 69 -8.59 3.00 2.43
CA TRP A 69 -9.55 2.61 3.46
C TRP A 69 -9.76 3.69 4.52
N ALA A 70 -8.76 4.52 4.79
CA ALA A 70 -8.85 5.70 5.63
C ALA A 70 -9.49 6.92 4.93
N GLY A 71 -9.72 6.84 3.61
CA GLY A 71 -10.45 7.85 2.84
C GLY A 71 -9.60 8.63 1.83
N ALA A 72 -8.37 8.21 1.54
CA ALA A 72 -7.56 8.81 0.50
C ALA A 72 -8.25 8.70 -0.87
N PRO A 73 -8.33 9.80 -1.66
CA PRO A 73 -8.79 9.74 -3.02
C PRO A 73 -7.77 9.01 -3.91
N PHE A 74 -8.23 8.05 -4.71
CA PHE A 74 -7.38 7.27 -5.62
C PHE A 74 -7.87 7.36 -7.07
N ALA A 75 -6.97 7.11 -8.02
CA ALA A 75 -7.22 7.20 -9.47
C ALA A 75 -7.38 5.83 -10.15
N SER A 76 -6.90 4.76 -9.53
CA SER A 76 -6.83 3.40 -10.07
C SER A 76 -8.18 2.67 -10.03
N ALA A 77 -9.16 3.24 -10.74
CA ALA A 77 -10.52 2.72 -10.77
C ALA A 77 -10.60 1.31 -11.36
N THR A 78 -9.81 1.00 -12.39
CA THR A 78 -9.77 -0.33 -13.02
C THR A 78 -9.23 -1.39 -12.05
N THR A 79 -8.10 -1.11 -11.39
CA THR A 79 -7.54 -2.03 -10.37
C THR A 79 -8.56 -2.32 -9.28
N ALA A 80 -9.27 -1.30 -8.79
CA ALA A 80 -10.29 -1.51 -7.78
C ALA A 80 -11.58 -2.17 -8.30
N ASP A 81 -11.79 -2.22 -9.62
CA ASP A 81 -12.88 -3.01 -10.24
C ASP A 81 -12.46 -4.50 -10.29
N ASP A 82 -11.18 -4.76 -10.55
CA ASP A 82 -10.60 -6.10 -10.59
C ASP A 82 -10.40 -6.69 -9.18
N HIS A 83 -10.10 -5.84 -8.19
CA HIS A 83 -9.89 -6.17 -6.77
C HIS A 83 -10.88 -5.39 -5.87
N PRO A 84 -12.12 -5.88 -5.69
CA PRO A 84 -13.20 -5.12 -5.04
C PRO A 84 -12.92 -4.70 -3.60
N TYR A 85 -12.10 -5.47 -2.87
CA TYR A 85 -11.77 -5.20 -1.46
C TYR A 85 -11.13 -3.82 -1.26
N ILE A 86 -10.49 -3.26 -2.29
CA ILE A 86 -9.90 -1.91 -2.25
C ILE A 86 -10.98 -0.86 -1.97
N ARG A 87 -12.19 -1.01 -2.55
CA ARG A 87 -13.32 -0.09 -2.30
C ARG A 87 -14.18 -0.51 -1.13
N GLU A 88 -14.35 -1.80 -0.91
CA GLU A 88 -15.25 -2.31 0.13
C GLU A 88 -14.77 -1.94 1.53
N GLY A 89 -13.45 -1.83 1.74
CA GLY A 89 -12.87 -1.43 3.03
C GLY A 89 -12.86 0.07 3.32
N ILE A 90 -13.38 0.93 2.44
CA ILE A 90 -13.43 2.38 2.67
C ILE A 90 -14.24 2.72 3.93
N GLY A 91 -13.62 3.44 4.86
CA GLY A 91 -14.16 3.76 6.18
C GLY A 91 -14.04 2.63 7.20
N GLN A 92 -13.30 1.56 6.89
CA GLN A 92 -13.11 0.39 7.74
C GLN A 92 -11.64 0.08 8.05
N CYS A 93 -10.72 1.02 7.82
CA CYS A 93 -9.30 0.82 8.12
C CYS A 93 -9.10 0.54 9.63
N PRO A 94 -8.55 -0.63 10.01
CA PRO A 94 -8.24 -0.91 11.41
C PRO A 94 -7.04 -0.10 11.89
N ASP A 95 -7.07 0.35 13.15
CA ASP A 95 -5.99 1.15 13.76
C ASP A 95 -4.60 0.51 13.59
N SER A 96 -4.51 -0.82 13.75
CA SER A 96 -3.25 -1.55 13.60
C SER A 96 -2.64 -1.46 12.21
N LEU A 97 -3.49 -1.42 11.17
CA LEU A 97 -3.04 -1.27 9.79
C LEU A 97 -2.73 0.20 9.49
N GLN A 98 -3.56 1.12 9.97
CA GLN A 98 -3.35 2.56 9.81
C GLN A 98 -2.01 3.02 10.40
N GLU A 99 -1.67 2.58 11.62
CA GLU A 99 -0.44 2.97 12.29
C GLU A 99 0.84 2.53 11.55
N VAL A 100 0.87 1.29 11.05
CA VAL A 100 2.04 0.78 10.31
C VAL A 100 2.11 1.36 8.89
N ALA A 101 0.95 1.56 8.25
CA ALA A 101 0.88 2.18 6.94
C ALA A 101 1.36 3.64 6.97
N LEU A 102 0.97 4.40 8.00
CA LEU A 102 1.42 5.77 8.18
C LEU A 102 2.95 5.82 8.29
N GLN A 103 3.53 4.99 9.14
CA GLN A 103 4.99 4.94 9.33
C GLN A 103 5.73 4.59 8.03
N LEU A 104 5.20 3.66 7.22
CA LEU A 104 5.84 3.26 5.98
C LEU A 104 5.73 4.36 4.90
N LEU A 105 4.54 4.93 4.70
CA LEU A 105 4.33 5.96 3.68
C LEU A 105 5.03 7.28 4.05
N ASP A 106 5.08 7.63 5.34
CA ASP A 106 5.80 8.81 5.82
C ASP A 106 7.32 8.64 5.63
N ARG A 107 7.86 7.44 5.94
CA ARG A 107 9.24 7.09 5.60
C ARG A 107 9.49 7.20 4.09
N GLU A 108 8.61 6.70 3.24
CA GLU A 108 8.79 6.81 1.80
C GLU A 108 8.69 8.26 1.31
N LEU A 109 7.87 9.09 1.96
CA LEU A 109 7.74 10.50 1.62
C LEU A 109 8.99 11.32 2.00
N GLU A 110 9.55 11.10 3.18
CA GLU A 110 10.73 11.84 3.66
C GLU A 110 12.02 11.42 2.92
N ASP A 111 12.07 10.15 2.60
CA ASP A 111 13.32 9.44 2.44
C ASP A 111 13.37 8.83 1.02
N GLY A 112 12.24 8.63 0.34
CA GLY A 112 12.11 8.06 -1.00
C GLY A 112 12.84 8.82 -2.12
N PRO A 113 12.82 8.28 -3.34
CA PRO A 113 13.53 8.89 -4.46
C PRO A 113 12.90 10.21 -4.89
N GLU A 114 13.74 11.18 -5.30
CA GLU A 114 13.27 12.53 -5.70
C GLU A 114 12.34 12.52 -6.93
N ASP A 115 12.33 11.44 -7.71
CA ASP A 115 11.46 11.22 -8.87
C ASP A 115 10.28 10.28 -8.57
N ALA A 116 9.95 10.08 -7.29
CA ALA A 116 8.75 9.36 -6.89
C ALA A 116 7.48 9.98 -7.51
N PRO A 117 6.46 9.16 -7.83
CA PRO A 117 5.20 9.64 -8.38
C PRO A 117 4.50 10.65 -7.45
N ASP A 118 3.95 11.71 -8.04
CA ASP A 118 3.14 12.68 -7.29
C ASP A 118 1.91 12.02 -6.65
N GLY A 119 1.57 12.47 -5.44
CA GLY A 119 0.34 12.11 -4.75
C GLY A 119 0.53 11.39 -3.42
N LEU A 120 1.73 10.89 -3.11
CA LEU A 120 2.02 10.18 -1.85
C LEU A 120 1.59 10.98 -0.60
N GLU A 121 1.86 12.29 -0.57
CA GLU A 121 1.44 13.20 0.51
C GLU A 121 -0.04 13.07 0.87
N THR A 122 -0.92 12.92 -0.13
CA THR A 122 -2.36 12.77 0.09
C THR A 122 -2.72 11.46 0.80
N PHE A 123 -1.97 10.38 0.54
CA PHE A 123 -2.17 9.10 1.22
C PHE A 123 -1.64 9.15 2.66
N VAL A 124 -0.50 9.82 2.88
CA VAL A 124 0.04 10.06 4.23
C VAL A 124 -0.95 10.90 5.05
N GLU A 125 -1.48 11.99 4.50
CA GLU A 125 -2.46 12.85 5.17
C GLU A 125 -3.75 12.11 5.55
N ALA A 126 -4.20 11.16 4.74
CA ALA A 126 -5.41 10.38 5.02
C ALA A 126 -5.25 9.45 6.24
N LEU A 127 -4.03 9.03 6.54
CA LEU A 127 -3.71 8.15 7.66
C LEU A 127 -3.39 8.89 8.97
N SER A 128 -3.18 10.21 8.93
CA SER A 128 -2.87 11.07 10.09
C SER A 128 -4.11 11.61 10.80
#